data_AF-A0A7Y6PKT4-F1
#
_entry.id   AF-A0A7Y6PKT4-F1
#
_cell.length_a   1.000
_cell.length_b   1.000
_cell.length_c   1.000
_cell.angle_alpha   90.00
_cell.angle_beta   90.00
_cell.angle_gamma   90.00
#
_symmetry.space_group_name_H-M   'P 1'
#
loop_
_entity.id
_entity.type
_entity.pdbx_description
1 polymer ?
#
loop_
_entity_poly.entity_id
_entity_poly.type
_entity_poly.pdbx_seq_one_letter_code
_entity_poly.pdbx_strand_id
1 'polypeptide(L)'
;MSDVRRAPRLVVNAPAIVESIGQAAMQLHPNLGRVFRRVEADRTTIGTKFPAVVRDLSTNGAFISGAPLPLLSRVALKFDVKGVGTIDAIGWVLWQRMDDCEVPGPSSAATLPKGFGVLFEAIPMETRTAIAALVSSFSSRG
;
A
#
# COMPACT_ATOMS: atom_id res chain seq x y z
N MET A 1 18.10 -12.79 12.53
CA MET A 1 16.87 -12.06 12.91
C MET A 1 15.79 -12.51 11.96
N SER A 2 14.78 -13.24 12.43
CA SER A 2 13.65 -13.63 11.59
C SER A 2 12.88 -12.37 11.20
N ASP A 3 12.72 -12.17 9.90
CA ASP A 3 11.98 -11.06 9.30
C ASP A 3 10.47 -11.31 9.50
N VAL A 4 10.02 -11.19 10.75
CA VAL A 4 8.64 -11.46 11.14
C VAL A 4 7.78 -10.26 10.73
N ARG A 5 7.09 -10.39 9.59
CA ARG A 5 6.05 -9.43 9.19
C ARG A 5 5.06 -9.28 10.35
N ARG A 6 4.83 -8.03 10.79
CA ARG A 6 3.96 -7.72 11.95
C ARG A 6 2.48 -8.03 11.74
N ALA A 7 2.02 -8.19 10.50
CA ALA A 7 0.63 -8.50 10.17
C ALA A 7 0.56 -9.59 9.09
N PRO A 8 -0.30 -10.62 9.26
CA PRO A 8 -0.57 -11.57 8.18
C PRO A 8 -1.20 -10.85 6.98
N ARG A 9 -0.91 -11.34 5.77
CA ARG A 9 -1.41 -10.74 4.53
C ARG A 9 -2.31 -11.74 3.79
N LEU A 10 -3.46 -11.27 3.34
CA LEU A 10 -4.37 -11.97 2.46
C LEU A 10 -3.92 -11.75 1.02
N VAL A 11 -3.77 -12.83 0.24
CA VAL A 11 -3.61 -12.72 -1.21
C VAL A 11 -4.96 -12.34 -1.81
N VAL A 12 -4.98 -11.25 -2.58
CA VAL A 12 -6.17 -10.73 -3.26
C VAL A 12 -5.87 -10.47 -4.73
N ASN A 13 -6.91 -10.31 -5.53
CA ASN A 13 -6.77 -9.88 -6.92
C ASN A 13 -7.89 -8.88 -7.22
N ALA A 14 -7.76 -7.67 -6.69
CA ALA A 14 -8.80 -6.65 -6.75
C ALA A 14 -8.39 -5.49 -7.67
N PRO A 15 -9.12 -5.23 -8.76
CA PRO A 15 -8.95 -4.01 -9.53
C PRO A 15 -9.09 -2.78 -8.63
N ALA A 16 -8.20 -1.81 -8.81
CA ALA A 16 -8.13 -0.62 -8.00
C ALA A 16 -7.94 0.62 -8.86
N ILE A 17 -8.41 1.75 -8.33
CA ILE A 17 -8.02 3.07 -8.80
C ILE A 17 -7.05 3.67 -7.79
N VAL A 18 -5.90 4.10 -8.28
CA VAL A 18 -4.86 4.77 -7.50
C VAL A 18 -4.79 6.23 -7.93
N GLU A 19 -4.72 7.14 -6.98
CA GLU A 19 -4.50 8.56 -7.22
C GLU A 19 -3.36 9.07 -6.34
N SER A 20 -2.34 9.70 -6.92
CA SER A 20 -1.29 10.36 -6.16
C SER A 20 -1.82 11.72 -5.68
N ILE A 21 -2.02 11.88 -4.38
CA ILE A 21 -2.74 13.05 -3.82
C ILE A 21 -1.78 14.11 -3.23
N GLY A 22 -0.48 13.85 -3.23
CA GLY A 22 0.53 14.73 -2.65
C GLY A 22 0.46 14.84 -1.13
N GLN A 23 1.46 15.50 -0.54
CA GLN A 23 1.55 15.75 0.88
C GLN A 23 1.02 17.16 1.21
N ALA A 24 0.20 17.27 2.24
CA ALA A 24 -0.26 18.57 2.72
C ALA A 24 0.92 19.43 3.19
N ALA A 25 0.91 20.72 2.82
CA ALA A 25 1.90 21.67 3.31
C ALA A 25 1.73 21.85 4.82
N MET A 26 2.75 21.49 5.59
CA MET A 26 2.77 21.72 7.04
C MET A 26 3.49 23.03 7.31
N GLN A 27 2.76 24.01 7.86
CA GLN A 27 3.39 25.24 8.35
C GLN A 27 3.95 24.98 9.74
N LEU A 28 5.28 25.04 9.86
CA LEU A 28 5.96 24.92 11.14
C LEU A 28 6.14 26.28 11.79
N HIS A 29 6.02 26.31 13.11
CA HIS A 29 6.49 27.44 13.90
C HIS A 29 7.98 27.71 13.59
N PRO A 30 8.45 28.97 13.46
CA PRO A 30 9.82 29.28 13.05
C PRO A 30 10.91 28.59 13.88
N ASN A 31 10.72 28.47 15.20
CA ASN A 31 11.67 27.76 16.07
C ASN A 31 11.79 26.27 15.72
N LEU A 32 10.68 25.62 15.35
CA LEU A 32 10.70 24.24 14.90
C LEU A 32 11.31 24.12 13.51
N GLY A 33 11.00 25.04 12.60
CA GLY A 33 11.58 25.06 11.24
C GLY A 33 13.11 25.13 11.22
N ARG A 34 13.74 25.69 12.26
CA ARG A 34 15.21 25.75 12.39
C ARG A 34 15.86 24.41 12.72
N VAL A 35 15.14 23.52 13.40
CA VAL A 35 15.68 22.25 13.91
C VAL A 35 15.06 21.02 13.24
N PHE A 36 13.91 21.19 12.60
CA PHE A 36 13.18 20.13 11.94
C PHE A 36 13.74 19.86 10.54
N ARG A 37 13.95 18.59 10.22
CA ARG A 37 14.24 18.13 8.86
C ARG A 37 13.12 17.21 8.40
N ARG A 38 12.68 17.37 7.15
CA ARG A 38 11.66 16.53 6.53
C ARG A 38 12.22 15.91 5.26
N VAL A 39 11.77 14.71 4.96
CA VAL A 39 11.90 14.19 3.59
C VAL A 39 10.83 14.85 2.73
N GLU A 40 11.23 15.41 1.61
CA GLU A 40 10.30 15.94 0.62
C GLU A 40 9.81 14.80 -0.26
N ALA A 41 8.49 14.62 -0.31
CA ALA A 41 7.89 13.69 -1.26
C ALA A 41 8.04 14.24 -2.67
N ASP A 42 8.33 13.35 -3.62
CA ASP A 42 8.34 13.69 -5.04
C ASP A 42 6.94 14.19 -5.47
N ARG A 43 6.92 15.34 -6.13
CA ARG A 43 5.69 16.04 -6.54
C ARG A 43 5.31 15.80 -8.01
N THR A 44 6.16 15.12 -8.77
CA THR A 44 6.01 14.94 -10.23
C THR A 44 4.73 14.18 -10.62
N THR A 45 4.20 13.35 -9.72
CA THR A 45 3.05 12.49 -10.01
C THR A 45 1.75 12.97 -9.39
N ILE A 46 1.74 14.09 -8.64
CA ILE A 46 0.54 14.57 -7.93
C ILE A 46 -0.61 14.84 -8.93
N GLY A 47 -1.80 14.38 -8.59
CA GLY A 47 -3.01 14.46 -9.42
C GLY A 47 -3.12 13.33 -10.45
N THR A 48 -2.05 12.54 -10.65
CA THR A 48 -2.10 11.38 -11.55
C THR A 48 -3.00 10.31 -10.98
N LYS A 49 -3.95 9.85 -11.79
CA LYS A 49 -4.89 8.78 -11.47
C LYS A 49 -4.81 7.67 -12.49
N PHE A 50 -4.70 6.42 -12.04
CA PHE A 50 -4.49 5.28 -12.92
C PHE A 50 -5.10 3.98 -12.37
N PRO A 51 -5.49 3.05 -13.27
CA PRO A 51 -5.91 1.72 -12.87
C PRO A 51 -4.70 0.88 -12.41
N ALA A 52 -4.91 0.08 -11.37
CA ALA A 52 -3.93 -0.88 -10.85
C ALA A 52 -4.64 -2.10 -10.26
N VAL A 53 -3.89 -3.01 -9.64
CA VAL A 53 -4.47 -4.20 -9.00
C VAL A 53 -3.87 -4.41 -7.61
N VAL A 54 -4.71 -4.51 -6.59
CA VAL A 54 -4.29 -4.96 -5.26
C VAL A 54 -4.03 -6.46 -5.32
N ARG A 55 -2.81 -6.87 -4.97
CA ARG A 55 -2.35 -8.27 -5.01
C ARG A 55 -2.25 -8.90 -3.63
N ASP A 56 -2.02 -8.09 -2.61
CA ASP A 56 -2.13 -8.52 -1.23
C ASP A 56 -2.68 -7.40 -0.34
N LEU A 57 -3.25 -7.78 0.79
CA LEU A 57 -3.87 -6.88 1.75
C LEU A 57 -3.59 -7.33 3.18
N SER A 58 -3.31 -6.38 4.04
CA SER A 58 -3.25 -6.55 5.49
C SER A 58 -4.00 -5.40 6.16
N THR A 59 -4.17 -5.49 7.48
CA THR A 59 -4.75 -4.38 8.26
C THR A 59 -3.96 -3.08 8.13
N ASN A 60 -2.66 -3.16 7.86
CA ASN A 60 -1.76 -2.00 7.85
C ASN A 60 -1.39 -1.52 6.45
N GLY A 61 -1.64 -2.30 5.40
CA GLY A 61 -1.18 -1.93 4.07
C GLY A 61 -1.42 -3.00 3.02
N ALA A 62 -1.07 -2.66 1.79
CA ALA A 62 -1.34 -3.48 0.61
C ALA A 62 -0.15 -3.44 -0.36
N PHE A 63 -0.02 -4.48 -1.18
CA PHE A 63 0.83 -4.45 -2.36
C PHE A 63 -0.03 -4.23 -3.60
N ILE A 64 0.37 -3.25 -4.39
CA ILE A 64 -0.33 -2.81 -5.59
C ILE A 64 0.56 -3.11 -6.79
N SER A 65 0.10 -3.95 -7.72
CA SER A 65 0.76 -4.12 -9.01
C SER A 65 0.26 -3.07 -9.99
N GLY A 66 1.17 -2.38 -10.67
CA GLY A 66 0.87 -1.27 -11.56
C GLY A 66 2.11 -0.44 -11.87
N ALA A 67 1.93 0.72 -12.50
CA ALA A 67 3.03 1.67 -12.70
C ALA A 67 3.61 2.10 -11.34
N PRO A 68 4.93 1.96 -11.11
CA PRO A 68 5.56 2.40 -9.87
C PRO A 68 5.35 3.90 -9.63
N LEU A 69 5.15 4.26 -8.36
CA LEU A 69 5.11 5.65 -7.91
C LEU A 69 6.37 5.96 -7.09
N PRO A 70 6.88 7.20 -7.13
CA PRO A 70 8.01 7.60 -6.32
C PRO A 70 7.83 7.24 -4.84
N LEU A 71 8.94 6.89 -4.17
CA LEU A 71 8.91 6.61 -2.74
C LEU A 71 8.39 7.82 -1.96
N LEU A 72 7.66 7.53 -0.89
CA LEU A 72 6.98 8.51 -0.04
C LEU A 72 5.91 9.34 -0.77
N SER A 73 5.45 8.90 -1.94
CA SER A 73 4.20 9.41 -2.52
C SER A 73 3.04 9.07 -1.60
N ARG A 74 2.16 10.03 -1.38
CA ARG A 74 0.88 9.83 -0.69
C ARG A 74 -0.18 9.49 -1.72
N VAL A 75 -0.90 8.40 -1.52
CA VAL A 75 -1.88 7.88 -2.47
C VAL A 75 -3.25 7.72 -1.85
N ALA A 76 -4.30 8.00 -2.61
CA ALA A 76 -5.64 7.52 -2.37
C ALA A 76 -5.88 6.25 -3.20
N LEU A 77 -6.54 5.28 -2.59
CA LEU A 77 -6.84 3.96 -3.14
C LEU A 77 -8.32 3.69 -3.02
N LYS A 78 -8.93 3.19 -4.09
CA LYS A 78 -10.30 2.68 -4.10
C LYS A 78 -10.37 1.32 -4.79
N PHE A 79 -10.91 0.32 -4.10
CA PHE A 79 -11.05 -1.05 -4.61
C PHE A 79 -12.09 -1.85 -3.82
N ASP A 80 -12.55 -2.97 -4.36
CA ASP A 80 -13.52 -3.85 -3.71
C ASP A 80 -12.89 -5.17 -3.27
N VAL A 81 -13.24 -5.63 -2.07
CA VAL A 81 -12.82 -6.96 -1.56
C VAL A 81 -14.05 -7.76 -1.15
N LYS A 82 -14.18 -8.97 -1.70
CA LYS A 82 -15.27 -9.89 -1.34
C LYS A 82 -15.24 -10.18 0.16
N GLY A 83 -16.37 -9.97 0.84
CA GLY A 83 -16.51 -10.14 2.29
C GLY A 83 -16.15 -8.91 3.13
N VAL A 84 -15.62 -7.84 2.52
CA VAL A 84 -15.40 -6.54 3.17
C VAL A 84 -16.24 -5.45 2.53
N GLY A 85 -16.35 -5.42 1.21
CA GLY A 85 -17.01 -4.37 0.43
C GLY A 85 -16.00 -3.41 -0.19
N THR A 86 -16.46 -2.19 -0.50
CA THR A 86 -15.63 -1.12 -1.04
C THR A 86 -14.69 -0.58 0.04
N ILE A 87 -13.42 -0.45 -0.32
CA ILE A 87 -12.34 0.05 0.51
C ILE A 87 -11.85 1.36 -0.10
N ASP A 88 -12.01 2.44 0.65
CA ASP A 88 -11.37 3.73 0.40
C ASP A 88 -10.26 3.93 1.44
N ALA A 89 -9.02 4.10 0.99
CA ALA A 89 -7.86 4.23 1.86
C ALA A 89 -6.89 5.31 1.38
N ILE A 90 -6.20 5.94 2.32
CA ILE A 90 -5.05 6.81 2.06
C ILE A 90 -3.81 6.13 2.62
N GLY A 91 -2.68 6.18 1.90
CA GLY A 91 -1.44 5.61 2.38
C GLY A 91 -0.18 6.18 1.75
N TRP A 92 0.95 5.69 2.23
CA TRP A 92 2.29 6.08 1.80
C TRP A 92 2.96 4.95 1.05
N VAL A 93 3.55 5.27 -0.10
CA VAL A 93 4.41 4.35 -0.86
C VAL A 93 5.73 4.20 -0.10
N LEU A 94 6.01 3.01 0.43
CA LEU A 94 7.23 2.78 1.23
C LEU A 94 8.32 2.04 0.48
N TRP A 95 7.96 1.26 -0.52
CA TRP A 95 8.88 0.52 -1.37
C TRP A 95 8.23 0.27 -2.73
N GLN A 96 9.06 0.01 -3.73
CA GLN A 96 8.62 -0.26 -5.09
C GLN A 96 9.43 -1.40 -5.71
N ARG A 97 8.78 -2.13 -6.61
CA ARG A 97 9.38 -3.06 -7.55
C ARG A 97 9.27 -2.42 -8.93
N MET A 98 10.40 -2.01 -9.49
CA MET A 98 10.44 -1.24 -10.74
C MET A 98 10.00 -2.07 -11.95
N ASP A 99 10.34 -3.35 -11.96
CA ASP A 99 10.07 -4.27 -13.06
C ASP A 99 9.54 -5.61 -12.57
N ASP A 100 8.86 -6.34 -13.46
CA ASP A 100 8.51 -7.72 -13.19
C ASP A 100 9.81 -8.52 -12.99
N CYS A 101 9.84 -9.41 -12.00
CA CYS A 101 11.01 -10.23 -11.76
C CYS A 101 10.65 -11.68 -11.47
N GLU A 102 11.53 -12.59 -11.84
CA GLU A 102 11.40 -14.00 -11.52
C GLU A 102 12.20 -14.31 -10.26
N VAL A 103 11.60 -15.07 -9.35
CA VAL A 103 12.27 -15.59 -8.16
C VAL A 103 12.19 -17.12 -8.14
N PRO A 104 13.24 -17.82 -7.67
CA PRO A 104 13.17 -19.27 -7.51
C PRO A 104 12.02 -19.65 -6.57
N GLY A 105 11.12 -20.52 -7.04
CA GLY A 105 10.07 -21.11 -6.23
C GLY A 105 10.31 -22.61 -5.97
N PRO A 106 9.50 -23.24 -5.10
CA PRO A 106 9.68 -24.64 -4.71
C PRO A 106 9.54 -25.65 -5.87
N SER A 107 8.81 -25.29 -6.92
CA SER A 107 8.50 -26.17 -8.06
C SER A 107 8.75 -25.53 -9.42
N SER A 108 8.68 -24.20 -9.50
CA SER A 108 9.02 -23.42 -10.69
C SER A 108 9.42 -22.01 -10.27
N ALA A 109 10.06 -21.25 -11.17
CA ALA A 109 10.21 -19.81 -10.98
C ALA A 109 8.83 -19.16 -10.80
N ALA A 110 8.72 -18.23 -9.85
CA ALA A 110 7.53 -17.44 -9.61
C ALA A 110 7.76 -16.02 -10.15
N THR A 111 6.86 -15.55 -11.00
CA THR A 111 6.90 -14.16 -11.49
C THR A 111 6.26 -13.24 -10.47
N LEU A 112 7.01 -12.24 -10.03
CA LEU A 112 6.55 -11.18 -9.15
C LEU A 112 6.33 -9.90 -9.97
N PRO A 113 5.10 -9.34 -10.01
CA PRO A 113 4.79 -8.22 -10.89
C PRO A 113 5.35 -6.90 -10.36
N LYS A 114 5.76 -5.98 -11.21
CA LYS A 114 6.11 -4.60 -10.85
C LYS A 114 4.96 -3.93 -10.09
N GLY A 115 5.32 -2.95 -9.26
CA GLY A 115 4.35 -2.27 -8.42
C GLY A 115 4.97 -1.64 -7.19
N PHE A 116 4.16 -1.40 -6.16
CA PHE A 116 4.60 -0.72 -4.95
C PHE A 116 3.81 -1.14 -3.71
N GLY A 117 4.48 -1.06 -2.56
CA GLY A 117 3.89 -1.33 -1.26
C GLY A 117 3.38 -0.05 -0.62
N VAL A 118 2.13 -0.07 -0.17
CA VAL A 118 1.47 1.03 0.51
C VAL A 118 1.27 0.70 1.98
N LEU A 119 1.66 1.62 2.86
CA LEU A 119 1.27 1.64 4.27
C LEU A 119 0.05 2.55 4.43
N PHE A 120 -1.04 2.04 4.99
CA PHE A 120 -2.24 2.84 5.23
C PHE A 120 -2.03 3.88 6.32
N GLU A 121 -2.26 5.14 5.96
CA GLU A 121 -2.37 6.28 6.86
C GLU A 121 -3.79 6.37 7.41
N ALA A 122 -4.79 6.28 6.54
CA ALA A 122 -6.20 6.39 6.89
C ALA A 122 -7.03 5.34 6.14
N ILE A 123 -7.88 4.65 6.88
CA ILE A 123 -8.87 3.68 6.38
C ILE A 123 -9.99 3.63 7.43
N PRO A 124 -11.27 3.50 7.04
CA PRO A 124 -12.37 3.41 8.00
C PRO A 124 -12.16 2.26 9.01
N MET A 125 -12.58 2.49 10.25
CA MET A 125 -12.34 1.52 11.33
C MET A 125 -13.10 0.22 11.10
N GLU A 126 -14.34 0.31 10.61
CA GLU A 126 -15.13 -0.87 10.22
C GLU A 126 -14.42 -1.68 9.14
N THR A 127 -13.84 -1.02 8.13
CA THR A 127 -13.06 -1.68 7.07
C THR A 127 -11.82 -2.35 7.64
N ARG A 128 -11.07 -1.67 8.52
CA ARG A 128 -9.88 -2.25 9.17
C ARG A 128 -10.24 -3.51 9.98
N THR A 129 -11.37 -3.46 10.68
CA THR A 129 -11.87 -4.58 11.50
C THR A 129 -12.32 -5.75 10.62
N ALA A 130 -13.04 -5.47 9.52
CA ALA A 130 -13.45 -6.48 8.55
C ALA A 130 -12.25 -7.15 7.86
N ILE A 131 -11.22 -6.38 7.48
CA ILE A 131 -9.96 -6.93 6.97
C ILE A 131 -9.29 -7.83 8.02
N ALA A 132 -9.22 -7.38 9.28
CA ALA A 132 -8.62 -8.17 10.36
C ALA A 132 -9.34 -9.51 10.55
N ALA A 133 -10.67 -9.49 10.61
CA ALA A 133 -11.49 -10.69 10.72
C ALA A 133 -11.29 -11.64 9.52
N LEU A 134 -11.25 -11.09 8.30
CA LEU A 134 -11.01 -11.86 7.09
C LEU A 134 -9.63 -12.51 7.12
N VAL A 135 -8.58 -11.76 7.45
CA VAL A 135 -7.21 -12.28 7.57
C VAL A 135 -7.13 -13.41 8.60
N SER A 136 -7.71 -13.23 9.79
CA SER A 136 -7.75 -14.27 10.83
C SER A 136 -8.45 -15.54 10.38
N SER A 137 -9.56 -15.41 9.63
CA SER A 137 -10.32 -16.57 9.13
C SER A 137 -9.55 -17.43 8.12
N PHE A 138 -8.60 -16.84 7.38
CA PHE A 138 -7.72 -17.56 6.46
C PHE A 138 -6.53 -18.18 7.20
N SER A 139 -5.99 -17.50 8.21
CA SER A 139 -4.89 -18.04 9.01
C SER A 139 -5.29 -19.23 9.88
N SER A 140 -6.57 -19.37 10.25
CA SER A 140 -7.07 -20.52 11.04
C SER A 140 -7.37 -21.77 10.20
N ARG A 141 -7.26 -21.69 8.86
CA ARG A 141 -7.53 -22.80 7.93
C ARG A 141 -6.27 -23.36 7.27
N GLY A 142 -5.10 -22.79 7.56
CA GLY A 142 -3.79 -23.21 7.04
C GLY A 142 -2.99 -23.98 8.06
#